data_AF-A0A8T3XS27-F1
#
_entry.id   AF-A0A8T3XS27-F1
#
_cell.length_a   1.000
_cell.length_b   1.000
_cell.length_c   1.000
_cell.angle_alpha   90.00
_cell.angle_beta   90.00
_cell.angle_gamma   90.00
#
_symmetry.space_group_name_H-M   'P 1'
#
loop_
_entity.id
_entity.type
_entity.pdbx_description
1 polymer ?
#
loop_
_entity_poly.entity_id
_entity_poly.type
_entity_poly.pdbx_seq_one_letter_code
_entity_poly.pdbx_strand_id
1 'polypeptide(L)'
;MEVYRAIHTKYRTPYFATIISGIVMIIMAVLLPLEQIALAAGVMFLFLFTQVNIAAITIRRLYGPKLDYGFKIPFFPVIPIIGIFTMIGLAIYLLIFNPLSWLIAIIWIMIGFTIYKMHTAKKEIEHYAPSIINEIPQKRQNYRILIHYNGKSIKNLVKIANIIAKARDAEIAYLNVVNVPIQLPLSSSREIADKEVHTLENLKKELGDSDSTGYLIRLSHDVTEAILA
;
A
#
# COMPACT_ATOMS: atom_id res chain seq x y z
N MET A 1 20.80 1.20 -3.69
CA MET A 1 19.95 0.06 -4.13
C MET A 1 19.34 0.29 -5.52
N GLU A 2 20.02 1.04 -6.40
CA GLU A 2 19.52 1.40 -7.75
C GLU A 2 20.03 0.44 -8.84
N VAL A 3 21.04 -0.38 -8.54
CA VAL A 3 21.71 -1.27 -9.50
C VAL A 3 20.77 -2.32 -10.10
N TYR A 4 19.79 -2.83 -9.33
CA TYR A 4 18.79 -3.79 -9.84
C TYR A 4 17.77 -3.16 -10.80
N ARG A 5 17.60 -1.84 -10.76
CA ARG A 5 16.72 -1.06 -11.66
C ARG A 5 17.48 -0.46 -12.85
N ALA A 6 18.78 -0.75 -13.00
CA ALA A 6 19.55 -0.33 -14.16
C ALA A 6 19.03 -1.07 -15.39
N ILE A 7 18.08 -0.42 -16.06
CA ILE A 7 17.47 -0.86 -17.29
C ILE A 7 18.46 -0.53 -18.41
N HIS A 8 18.79 -1.51 -19.25
CA HIS A 8 19.68 -1.30 -20.38
C HIS A 8 19.09 -0.21 -21.29
N THR A 9 19.83 0.86 -21.55
CA THR A 9 19.33 2.07 -22.26
C THR A 9 18.75 1.75 -23.64
N LYS A 10 19.37 0.82 -24.38
CA LYS A 10 18.91 0.36 -25.71
C LYS A 10 17.79 -0.68 -25.68
N TYR A 11 17.95 -1.78 -24.94
CA TYR A 11 17.02 -2.93 -24.96
C TYR A 11 15.90 -2.84 -23.92
N ARG A 12 15.96 -1.85 -23.02
CA ARG A 12 15.06 -1.67 -21.89
C ARG A 12 14.90 -2.93 -21.02
N THR A 13 15.93 -3.78 -20.95
CA THR A 13 15.96 -5.00 -20.15
C THR A 13 16.72 -4.79 -18.84
N PRO A 14 16.25 -5.35 -17.71
CA PRO A 14 16.95 -5.31 -16.42
C PRO A 14 18.11 -6.31 -16.41
N TYR A 15 19.20 -5.99 -17.11
CA TYR A 15 20.29 -6.93 -17.40
C TYR A 15 20.99 -7.47 -16.13
N PHE A 16 21.16 -6.64 -15.09
CA PHE A 16 21.72 -7.09 -13.82
C PHE A 16 20.83 -8.13 -13.14
N ALA A 17 19.52 -7.94 -13.14
CA ALA A 17 18.59 -8.92 -12.58
C ALA A 17 18.65 -10.23 -13.38
N THR A 18 18.67 -10.15 -14.72
CA THR A 18 18.78 -11.33 -15.58
C THR A 18 20.08 -12.11 -15.35
N ILE A 19 21.22 -11.43 -15.25
CA ILE A 19 22.52 -12.08 -15.02
C ILE A 19 22.54 -12.78 -13.65
N ILE A 20 22.08 -12.09 -12.60
CA ILE A 20 22.04 -12.65 -11.25
C ILE A 20 21.11 -13.88 -11.22
N SER A 21 19.91 -13.79 -11.79
CA SER A 21 19.00 -14.93 -11.92
C SER A 21 19.63 -16.07 -12.72
N GLY A 22 20.35 -15.77 -13.80
CA GLY A 22 21.07 -16.75 -14.61
C GLY A 22 22.15 -17.50 -13.82
N ILE A 23 22.96 -16.79 -13.04
CA ILE A 23 23.98 -17.39 -12.18
C ILE A 23 23.33 -18.32 -11.15
N VAL A 24 22.26 -17.87 -10.49
CA VAL A 24 21.52 -18.69 -9.52
C VAL A 24 20.97 -19.95 -10.18
N MET A 25 20.40 -19.85 -11.39
CA MET A 25 19.89 -21.01 -12.12
C MET A 25 20.99 -22.01 -12.48
N ILE A 26 22.15 -21.55 -12.96
CA ILE A 26 23.29 -22.43 -13.29
C ILE A 26 23.77 -23.18 -12.04
N ILE A 27 23.95 -22.46 -10.93
CA ILE A 27 24.37 -23.05 -9.65
C ILE A 27 23.38 -24.13 -9.21
N MET A 28 22.08 -23.83 -9.27
CA MET A 28 21.03 -24.78 -8.89
C MET A 28 21.01 -26.01 -9.81
N ALA A 29 21.17 -25.82 -11.12
CA ALA A 29 21.16 -26.91 -12.09
C ALA A 29 22.35 -27.87 -11.96
N VAL A 30 23.50 -27.39 -11.49
CA VAL A 30 24.71 -28.21 -11.30
C VAL A 30 24.72 -28.91 -9.94
N LEU A 31 24.21 -28.26 -8.88
CA LEU A 31 24.29 -28.77 -7.51
C LEU A 31 23.12 -29.66 -7.09
N LEU A 32 21.95 -29.51 -7.72
CA LEU A 32 20.73 -30.19 -7.29
C LEU A 32 20.14 -31.09 -8.39
N PRO A 33 19.49 -32.22 -8.00
CA PRO A 33 18.81 -33.08 -8.95
C PRO A 33 17.61 -32.35 -9.58
N LEU A 34 17.66 -32.17 -10.90
CA LEU A 34 16.66 -31.40 -11.67
C LEU A 34 15.23 -31.91 -11.45
N GLU A 35 15.05 -33.23 -11.30
CA GLU A 35 13.76 -33.85 -11.03
C GLU A 35 13.11 -33.32 -9.76
N GLN A 36 13.85 -33.23 -8.65
CA GLN A 36 13.31 -32.72 -7.38
C GLN A 36 13.01 -31.23 -7.44
N ILE A 37 13.84 -30.46 -8.16
CA ILE A 37 13.61 -29.03 -8.37
C ILE A 37 12.32 -28.82 -9.16
N ALA A 38 12.10 -29.61 -10.22
CA ALA A 38 10.90 -29.54 -11.04
C ALA A 38 9.65 -29.87 -10.23
N LEU A 39 9.69 -30.93 -9.41
CA LEU A 39 8.58 -31.30 -8.53
C LEU A 39 8.31 -30.23 -7.46
N ALA A 40 9.35 -29.67 -6.83
CA ALA A 40 9.21 -28.59 -5.84
C ALA A 40 8.64 -27.31 -6.46
N ALA A 41 9.10 -26.93 -7.65
CA ALA A 41 8.53 -25.81 -8.41
C ALA A 41 7.06 -26.08 -8.78
N GLY A 42 6.72 -27.32 -9.15
CA GLY A 42 5.35 -27.75 -9.39
C GLY A 42 4.44 -27.51 -8.18
N VAL A 43 4.88 -27.89 -6.97
CA VAL A 43 4.15 -27.61 -5.72
C VAL A 43 3.91 -26.12 -5.52
N MET A 44 4.92 -25.27 -5.79
CA MET A 44 4.77 -23.81 -5.69
C MET A 44 3.72 -23.27 -6.68
N PHE A 45 3.73 -23.74 -7.93
CA PHE A 45 2.74 -23.33 -8.92
C PHE A 45 1.32 -23.78 -8.56
N LEU A 46 1.16 -25.00 -8.05
CA LEU A 46 -0.15 -25.48 -7.57
C LEU A 46 -0.69 -24.59 -6.46
N PHE A 47 0.16 -24.21 -5.50
CA PHE A 47 -0.22 -23.28 -4.43
C PHE A 47 -0.57 -21.89 -4.97
N LEU A 48 0.26 -21.33 -5.84
CA LEU A 48 0.04 -20.02 -6.45
C LEU A 48 -1.28 -19.98 -7.24
N PHE A 49 -1.55 -20.97 -8.08
CA PHE A 49 -2.77 -21.00 -8.87
C PHE A 49 -4.01 -21.28 -8.01
N THR A 50 -3.87 -22.04 -6.92
CA THR A 50 -4.94 -22.18 -5.91
C THR A 50 -5.27 -20.80 -5.31
N GLN A 51 -4.26 -20.03 -4.91
CA GLN A 51 -4.46 -18.67 -4.39
C GLN A 51 -5.08 -17.73 -5.43
N VAL A 52 -4.67 -17.81 -6.70
CA VAL A 52 -5.26 -17.01 -7.79
C VAL A 52 -6.76 -17.32 -7.95
N ASN A 53 -7.17 -18.59 -7.90
CA ASN A 53 -8.58 -18.96 -7.98
C ASN A 53 -9.37 -18.44 -6.76
N ILE A 54 -8.81 -18.54 -5.55
CA ILE A 54 -9.41 -17.99 -4.33
C ILE A 54 -9.54 -16.47 -4.43
N ALA A 55 -8.49 -15.77 -4.90
CA ALA A 55 -8.49 -14.34 -5.10
C ALA A 55 -9.54 -13.90 -6.13
N ALA A 56 -9.65 -14.61 -7.26
CA ALA A 56 -10.68 -14.35 -8.27
C ALA A 56 -12.10 -14.46 -7.69
N ILE A 57 -12.36 -15.49 -6.87
CA ILE A 57 -13.65 -15.64 -6.16
C ILE A 57 -13.87 -14.47 -5.19
N THR A 58 -12.84 -14.14 -4.41
CA THR A 58 -12.90 -13.13 -3.33
C THR A 58 -13.13 -11.73 -3.89
N ILE A 59 -12.38 -11.33 -4.91
CA ILE A 59 -12.51 -10.02 -5.58
C ILE A 59 -13.93 -9.87 -6.14
N ARG A 60 -14.45 -10.93 -6.78
CA ARG A 60 -15.80 -10.88 -7.37
C ARG A 60 -16.90 -10.83 -6.31
N ARG A 61 -16.70 -11.48 -5.16
CA ARG A 61 -17.61 -11.39 -4.02
C ARG A 61 -17.58 -10.00 -3.37
N LEU A 62 -16.39 -9.41 -3.19
CA LEU A 62 -16.20 -8.16 -2.45
C LEU A 62 -16.57 -6.91 -3.27
N TYR A 63 -16.27 -6.93 -4.58
CA TYR A 63 -16.40 -5.74 -5.42
C TYR A 63 -17.31 -5.94 -6.64
N GLY A 64 -18.14 -6.98 -6.64
CA GLY A 64 -18.94 -7.43 -7.79
C GLY A 64 -19.57 -6.33 -8.66
N PRO A 65 -20.31 -5.34 -8.14
CA PRO A 65 -20.89 -4.28 -8.96
C PRO A 65 -20.01 -3.02 -9.10
N LYS A 66 -18.90 -2.93 -8.34
CA LYS A 66 -18.05 -1.73 -8.26
C LYS A 66 -16.92 -1.71 -9.29
N LEU A 67 -16.58 -2.85 -9.89
CA LEU A 67 -15.61 -2.92 -10.99
C LEU A 67 -16.31 -3.26 -12.30
N ASP A 68 -15.89 -2.59 -13.36
CA ASP A 68 -16.19 -3.01 -14.71
C ASP A 68 -15.22 -4.15 -15.10
N TYR A 69 -15.78 -5.31 -15.44
CA TYR A 69 -15.00 -6.51 -15.77
C TYR A 69 -14.93 -6.68 -17.28
N GLY A 70 -13.73 -6.45 -17.86
CA GLY A 70 -13.51 -6.65 -19.30
C GLY A 70 -13.71 -8.10 -19.75
N PHE A 71 -13.38 -9.09 -18.91
CA PHE A 71 -13.63 -10.51 -19.16
C PHE A 71 -14.42 -11.14 -18.02
N LYS A 72 -15.44 -11.95 -18.37
CA LYS A 72 -16.25 -12.71 -17.42
C LYS A 72 -15.99 -14.20 -17.62
N ILE A 73 -15.48 -14.86 -16.58
CA ILE A 73 -15.26 -16.30 -16.58
C ILE A 73 -16.62 -17.01 -16.81
N PRO A 74 -16.75 -17.86 -17.84
CA PRO A 74 -17.97 -18.65 -18.05
C PRO A 74 -18.18 -19.61 -16.87
N PHE A 75 -19.43 -19.87 -16.48
CA PHE A 75 -19.77 -20.75 -15.35
C PHE A 75 -19.10 -20.36 -14.02
N PHE A 76 -18.79 -19.09 -13.80
CA PHE A 76 -18.29 -18.63 -12.51
C PHE A 76 -19.36 -18.84 -11.41
N PRO A 77 -19.01 -19.36 -10.21
CA PRO A 77 -17.66 -19.68 -9.69
C PRO A 77 -17.24 -21.15 -9.85
N VAL A 78 -17.97 -21.97 -10.61
CA VAL A 78 -17.76 -23.42 -10.72
C VAL A 78 -16.36 -23.74 -11.24
N ILE A 79 -15.90 -23.07 -12.31
CA ILE A 79 -14.57 -23.32 -12.88
C ILE A 79 -13.45 -23.05 -11.85
N PRO A 80 -13.40 -21.89 -11.17
CA PRO A 80 -12.43 -21.67 -10.09
C PRO A 80 -12.48 -22.71 -8.98
N ILE A 81 -13.68 -23.15 -8.58
CA ILE A 81 -13.86 -24.15 -7.52
C ILE A 81 -13.27 -25.50 -7.95
N ILE A 82 -13.56 -25.96 -9.17
CA ILE A 82 -12.98 -27.19 -9.72
C ILE A 82 -11.45 -27.08 -9.76
N GLY A 83 -10.92 -25.94 -10.21
CA GLY A 83 -9.48 -25.68 -10.24
C GLY A 83 -8.82 -25.79 -8.86
N ILE A 84 -9.46 -25.24 -7.83
CA ILE A 84 -8.98 -25.36 -6.44
C ILE A 84 -8.93 -26.82 -6.01
N PHE A 85 -10.01 -27.58 -6.24
CA PHE A 85 -10.05 -28.98 -5.83
C PHE A 85 -9.02 -29.85 -6.57
N THR A 86 -8.85 -29.66 -7.88
CA THR A 86 -7.87 -30.44 -8.64
C THR A 86 -6.44 -30.09 -8.26
N MET A 87 -6.13 -28.81 -8.06
CA MET A 87 -4.79 -28.38 -7.66
C MET A 87 -4.43 -28.81 -6.24
N ILE A 88 -5.35 -28.69 -5.29
CA ILE A 88 -5.15 -29.20 -3.92
C ILE A 88 -4.99 -30.72 -3.94
N GLY A 89 -5.84 -31.43 -4.69
CA GLY A 89 -5.72 -32.87 -4.84
C GLY A 89 -4.36 -33.30 -5.37
N LEU A 90 -3.86 -32.63 -6.41
CA LEU A 90 -2.53 -32.90 -6.97
C LEU A 90 -1.39 -32.52 -6.02
N ALA A 91 -1.54 -31.44 -5.25
CA ALA A 91 -0.56 -31.04 -4.25
C ALA A 91 -0.46 -32.07 -3.10
N ILE A 92 -1.60 -32.61 -2.65
CA ILE A 92 -1.67 -33.70 -1.66
C ILE A 92 -1.07 -34.99 -2.23
N TYR A 93 -1.37 -35.32 -3.48
CA TYR A 93 -0.75 -36.46 -4.16
C TYR A 93 0.78 -36.34 -4.16
N LEU A 94 1.31 -35.18 -4.53
CA LEU A 94 2.75 -34.91 -4.50
C LEU A 94 3.34 -34.98 -3.09
N LEU A 95 2.60 -34.57 -2.05
CA LEU A 95 3.04 -34.70 -0.66
C LEU A 95 3.25 -36.16 -0.25
N ILE A 96 2.36 -37.06 -0.69
CA ILE A 96 2.41 -38.48 -0.36
C ILE A 96 3.53 -39.19 -1.14
N PHE A 97 3.64 -38.93 -2.45
CA PHE A 97 4.60 -39.62 -3.32
C PHE A 97 6.01 -39.04 -3.26
N ASN A 98 6.16 -37.74 -3.05
CA ASN A 98 7.45 -37.08 -2.99
C ASN A 98 7.48 -35.97 -1.90
N PRO A 99 7.52 -36.35 -0.61
CA PRO A 99 7.48 -35.39 0.50
C PRO A 99 8.67 -34.43 0.50
N LEU A 100 9.79 -34.84 -0.10
CA LEU A 100 10.99 -34.01 -0.22
C LEU A 100 10.72 -32.75 -1.05
N SER A 101 9.91 -32.84 -2.11
CA SER A 101 9.53 -31.70 -2.95
C SER A 101 8.77 -30.63 -2.16
N TRP A 102 7.91 -31.05 -1.24
CA TRP A 102 7.20 -30.15 -0.33
C TRP A 102 8.14 -29.47 0.67
N LEU A 103 9.10 -30.22 1.22
CA LEU A 103 10.11 -29.65 2.11
C LEU A 103 10.92 -28.56 1.41
N ILE A 104 11.40 -28.84 0.19
CA ILE A 104 12.14 -27.87 -0.63
C ILE A 104 11.26 -26.64 -0.90
N ALA A 105 9.99 -26.84 -1.26
CA ALA A 105 9.06 -25.75 -1.53
C ALA A 105 8.84 -24.85 -0.30
N ILE A 106 8.63 -25.44 0.88
CA ILE A 106 8.45 -24.69 2.14
C ILE A 106 9.71 -23.91 2.50
N ILE A 107 10.89 -24.54 2.43
CA ILE A 107 12.17 -23.87 2.72
C ILE A 107 12.35 -22.67 1.79
N TRP A 108 12.07 -22.85 0.50
CA TRP A 108 12.22 -21.77 -0.47
C TRP A 108 11.24 -20.61 -0.22
N ILE A 109 9.98 -20.91 0.11
CA ILE A 109 8.99 -19.90 0.50
C ILE A 109 9.45 -19.16 1.76
N MET A 110 9.97 -19.87 2.77
CA MET A 110 10.48 -19.27 4.00
C MET A 110 11.69 -18.35 3.74
N ILE A 111 12.60 -18.75 2.85
CA ILE A 111 13.72 -17.90 2.42
C ILE A 111 13.19 -16.64 1.73
N GLY A 112 12.29 -16.80 0.76
CA GLY A 112 11.66 -15.68 0.05
C GLY A 112 10.93 -14.72 1.00
N PHE A 113 10.16 -15.28 1.94
CA PHE A 113 9.45 -14.51 2.97
C PHE A 113 10.41 -13.76 3.90
N THR A 114 11.51 -14.40 4.31
CA THR A 114 12.53 -13.76 5.16
C THR A 114 13.21 -12.61 4.43
N ILE A 115 13.63 -12.82 3.18
CA ILE A 115 14.22 -11.77 2.34
C ILE A 115 13.21 -10.63 2.13
N TYR A 116 11.96 -10.96 1.82
CA TYR A 116 10.88 -10.00 1.67
C TYR A 116 10.69 -9.19 2.94
N LYS A 117 10.57 -9.83 4.12
CA LYS A 117 10.42 -9.12 5.39
C LYS A 117 11.62 -8.23 5.69
N MET A 118 12.85 -8.70 5.46
CA MET A 118 14.07 -7.90 5.69
C MET A 118 14.15 -6.67 4.77
N HIS A 119 13.71 -6.79 3.52
CA HIS A 119 13.78 -5.71 2.54
C HIS A 119 12.57 -4.77 2.59
N THR A 120 11.37 -5.33 2.74
CA THR A 120 10.09 -4.63 2.70
C THR A 120 9.72 -4.02 4.04
N ALA A 121 10.05 -4.63 5.20
CA ALA A 121 9.76 -3.99 6.49
C ALA A 121 10.47 -2.63 6.65
N LYS A 122 11.59 -2.41 5.94
CA LYS A 122 12.26 -1.11 5.88
C LYS A 122 11.58 -0.09 4.96
N LYS A 123 10.75 -0.52 4.00
CA LYS A 123 10.09 0.33 3.00
C LYS A 123 8.59 0.51 3.23
N GLU A 124 7.90 -0.48 3.81
CA GLU A 124 6.45 -0.42 4.08
C GLU A 124 6.08 0.60 5.15
N ILE A 125 6.98 0.85 6.11
CA ILE A 125 6.82 1.92 7.10
C ILE A 125 6.73 3.30 6.43
N GLU A 126 7.23 3.44 5.20
CA GLU A 126 7.25 4.72 4.46
C GLU A 126 6.11 4.91 3.45
N HIS A 127 5.37 3.85 3.08
CA HIS A 127 4.40 3.92 1.97
C HIS A 127 2.91 3.96 2.41
N TYR A 128 2.58 3.43 3.59
CA TYR A 128 1.19 3.34 4.07
C TYR A 128 0.81 4.30 5.20
N ALA A 129 1.76 5.09 5.70
CA ALA A 129 1.43 6.20 6.58
C ALA A 129 1.26 7.44 5.70
N PRO A 130 0.04 7.90 5.37
CA PRO A 130 -0.13 9.33 5.19
C PRO A 130 0.39 9.93 6.49
N SER A 131 1.45 10.74 6.42
CA SER A 131 1.95 11.51 7.55
C SER A 131 0.89 12.57 7.88
N ILE A 132 -0.21 12.11 8.47
CA ILE A 132 -1.27 12.96 8.97
C ILE A 132 -0.73 13.50 10.30
N ILE A 133 -0.19 14.72 10.26
CA ILE A 133 0.11 15.43 11.50
C ILE A 133 -1.23 15.98 11.99
N ASN A 134 -1.77 15.28 12.99
CA ASN A 134 -3.01 15.63 13.67
C ASN A 134 -2.69 16.19 15.05
N GLU A 135 -2.90 17.49 15.25
CA GLU A 135 -3.19 18.00 16.58
C GLU A 135 -4.70 17.97 16.78
N ILE A 136 -5.16 16.93 17.47
CA ILE A 136 -6.55 16.83 17.91
C ILE A 136 -6.67 17.70 19.17
N PRO A 137 -7.61 18.67 19.23
CA PRO A 137 -7.86 19.44 20.44
C PRO A 137 -8.24 18.54 21.61
N GLN A 138 -7.83 18.89 22.84
CA GLN A 138 -8.05 18.06 24.03
C GLN A 138 -9.53 17.89 24.41
N LYS A 139 -10.44 18.71 23.87
CA LYS A 139 -11.86 18.71 24.23
C LYS A 139 -12.72 18.23 23.05
N ARG A 140 -13.21 16.98 23.10
CA ARG A 140 -14.18 16.47 22.13
C ARG A 140 -15.50 17.23 22.25
N GLN A 141 -15.80 18.07 21.27
CA GLN A 141 -17.09 18.77 21.16
C GLN A 141 -18.02 18.07 20.15
N ASN A 142 -19.33 18.28 20.30
CA ASN A 142 -20.35 17.59 19.49
C ASN A 142 -20.45 18.11 18.05
N TYR A 143 -19.88 19.27 17.75
CA TYR A 143 -19.95 19.90 16.45
C TYR A 143 -18.53 20.29 16.00
N ARG A 144 -18.15 19.93 14.78
CA ARG A 144 -16.81 20.21 14.23
C ARG A 144 -16.93 20.94 12.90
N ILE A 145 -16.24 22.05 12.78
CA ILE A 145 -16.20 22.87 11.57
C ILE A 145 -14.83 22.66 10.93
N LEU A 146 -14.82 22.01 9.77
CA LEU A 146 -13.62 21.81 8.98
C LEU A 146 -13.45 22.97 8.00
N ILE A 147 -12.33 23.67 8.05
CA ILE A 147 -12.03 24.76 7.12
C ILE A 147 -10.80 24.37 6.32
N HIS A 148 -10.95 24.27 5.00
CA HIS A 148 -9.81 24.06 4.12
C HIS A 148 -9.00 25.35 3.98
N TYR A 149 -7.70 25.27 4.27
CA TYR A 149 -6.78 26.39 4.15
C TYR A 149 -6.09 26.41 2.78
N ASN A 150 -6.30 27.49 2.04
CA ASN A 150 -5.57 27.82 0.82
C ASN A 150 -5.14 29.28 0.95
N GLY A 151 -3.86 29.53 1.25
CA GLY A 151 -3.32 30.73 1.92
C GLY A 151 -3.55 32.13 1.33
N LYS A 152 -4.46 32.30 0.36
CA LYS A 152 -4.77 33.59 -0.28
C LYS A 152 -6.04 34.27 0.22
N SER A 153 -7.00 33.60 0.88
CA SER A 153 -8.19 34.30 1.41
C SER A 153 -9.04 33.53 2.43
N ILE A 154 -8.53 33.34 3.65
CA ILE A 154 -9.27 32.59 4.69
C ILE A 154 -9.90 33.47 5.80
N LYS A 155 -9.49 34.74 5.91
CA LYS A 155 -9.90 35.62 7.03
C LYS A 155 -11.42 35.73 7.18
N ASN A 156 -12.16 35.78 6.08
CA ASN A 156 -13.63 35.84 6.10
C ASN A 156 -14.26 34.51 6.55
N LEU A 157 -13.72 33.38 6.10
CA LEU A 157 -14.19 32.04 6.47
C LEU A 157 -13.93 31.75 7.96
N VAL A 158 -12.73 32.12 8.45
CA VAL A 158 -12.40 32.03 9.88
C VAL A 158 -13.33 32.91 10.71
N LYS A 159 -13.60 34.14 10.28
CA LYS A 159 -14.51 35.04 10.99
C LYS A 159 -15.92 34.44 11.10
N ILE A 160 -16.44 33.87 10.03
CA ILE A 160 -17.74 33.19 10.01
C ILE A 160 -17.71 31.95 10.92
N ALA A 161 -16.67 31.12 10.79
CA ALA A 161 -16.53 29.91 11.58
C ALA A 161 -16.42 30.21 13.08
N ASN A 162 -15.71 31.27 13.48
CA ASN A 162 -15.61 31.70 14.88
C ASN A 162 -16.95 32.17 15.45
N ILE A 163 -17.80 32.81 14.64
CA ILE A 163 -19.15 33.17 15.06
C ILE A 163 -19.99 31.90 15.29
N ILE A 164 -19.91 30.93 14.37
CA ILE A 164 -20.67 29.67 14.46
C ILE A 164 -20.16 28.81 15.63
N ALA A 165 -18.84 28.75 15.82
CA ALA A 165 -18.21 27.98 16.88
C ALA A 165 -18.61 28.47 18.27
N LYS A 166 -18.64 29.80 18.48
CA LYS A 166 -19.13 30.39 19.74
C LYS A 166 -20.62 30.13 19.98
N ALA A 167 -21.43 30.11 18.93
CA ALA A 167 -22.87 29.89 19.05
C ALA A 167 -23.25 28.42 19.31
N ARG A 168 -22.38 27.47 18.96
CA ARG A 168 -22.69 26.02 18.98
C ARG A 168 -21.72 25.18 19.83
N ASP A 169 -20.79 25.82 20.56
CA ASP A 169 -19.68 25.17 21.26
C ASP A 169 -19.00 24.13 20.34
N ALA A 170 -18.55 24.62 19.17
CA ALA A 170 -17.98 23.78 18.12
C ALA A 170 -16.45 23.91 18.02
N GLU A 171 -15.80 22.79 17.70
CA GLU A 171 -14.36 22.73 17.44
C GLU A 171 -14.07 23.17 16.00
N ILE A 172 -13.05 24.00 15.80
CA ILE A 172 -12.60 24.38 14.47
C ILE A 172 -11.34 23.57 14.13
N ALA A 173 -11.40 22.87 13.01
CA ALA A 173 -10.28 22.11 12.47
C ALA A 173 -9.84 22.71 11.13
N TYR A 174 -8.59 23.16 11.07
CA TYR A 174 -8.01 23.67 9.83
C TYR A 174 -7.40 22.52 9.04
N LEU A 175 -7.90 22.25 7.83
CA LEU A 175 -7.37 21.24 6.91
C LEU A 175 -6.45 21.90 5.87
N ASN A 176 -5.16 21.60 5.90
CA ASN A 176 -4.24 21.93 4.82
C ASN A 176 -3.86 20.66 4.06
N VAL A 177 -3.98 20.70 2.73
CA VAL A 177 -3.61 19.57 1.86
C VAL A 177 -2.39 19.98 1.07
N VAL A 178 -1.28 19.30 1.33
CA VAL A 178 -0.02 19.54 0.65
C VAL A 178 0.13 18.51 -0.45
N ASN A 179 0.18 18.99 -1.69
CA ASN A 179 0.37 18.15 -2.86
C ASN A 179 1.85 17.76 -2.98
N VAL A 180 2.13 16.46 -2.85
CA VAL A 180 3.48 15.90 -3.00
C VAL A 180 3.62 15.32 -4.41
N PRO A 181 4.64 15.72 -5.19
CA PRO A 181 4.87 15.14 -6.51
C PRO A 181 5.02 13.61 -6.43
N ILE A 182 4.44 12.88 -7.39
CA ILE A 182 4.46 11.40 -7.45
C ILE A 182 5.90 10.84 -7.44
N GLN A 183 6.87 11.64 -7.87
CA GLN A 183 8.29 11.28 -7.92
C GLN A 183 8.97 11.34 -6.55
N LEU A 184 8.36 11.96 -5.55
CA LEU A 184 8.93 12.15 -4.22
C LEU A 184 8.21 11.28 -3.19
N PRO A 185 8.90 10.42 -2.44
CA PRO A 185 8.28 9.65 -1.35
C PRO A 185 7.62 10.56 -0.30
N LEU A 186 6.43 10.18 0.18
CA LEU A 186 5.73 10.90 1.26
C LEU A 186 6.57 10.96 2.54
N SER A 187 7.43 9.96 2.79
CA SER A 187 8.36 9.91 3.92
C SER A 187 9.41 11.03 3.90
N SER A 188 9.92 11.38 2.72
CA SER A 188 10.87 12.48 2.51
C SER A 188 10.20 13.86 2.54
N SER A 189 8.87 13.91 2.55
CA SER A 189 8.09 15.16 2.57
C SER A 189 7.82 15.69 3.98
N ARG A 190 8.42 15.08 5.02
CA ARG A 190 8.34 15.57 6.41
C ARG A 190 8.85 16.99 6.56
N GLU A 191 9.95 17.36 5.91
CA GLU A 191 10.47 18.73 5.98
C GLU A 191 9.49 19.76 5.39
N ILE A 192 8.74 19.37 4.37
CA ILE A 192 7.67 20.19 3.77
C ILE A 192 6.50 20.29 4.76
N ALA A 193 6.15 19.17 5.41
CA ALA A 193 5.13 19.11 6.45
C ALA A 193 5.48 20.03 7.63
N ASP A 194 6.69 19.93 8.17
CA ASP A 194 7.16 20.67 9.34
C ASP A 194 7.16 22.18 9.07
N LYS A 195 7.54 22.58 7.85
CA LYS A 195 7.47 23.99 7.43
C LYS A 195 6.03 24.52 7.36
N GLU A 196 5.10 23.70 6.90
CA GLU A 196 3.67 24.03 6.86
C GLU A 196 3.03 24.04 8.25
N VAL A 197 3.41 23.13 9.15
CA VAL A 197 3.02 23.15 10.58
C VAL A 197 3.41 24.49 11.20
N HIS A 198 4.65 24.93 11.03
CA HIS A 198 5.11 26.22 11.56
C HIS A 198 4.32 27.41 10.97
N THR A 199 3.93 27.32 9.70
CA THR A 199 3.12 28.35 9.04
C THR A 199 1.71 28.40 9.65
N LEU A 200 1.11 27.24 9.94
CA LEU A 200 -0.20 27.14 10.57
C LEU A 200 -0.18 27.53 12.05
N GLU A 201 0.88 27.21 12.80
CA GLU A 201 1.06 27.69 14.18
C GLU A 201 1.18 29.23 14.24
N ASN A 202 1.91 29.83 13.31
CA ASN A 202 2.00 31.28 13.21
C ASN A 202 0.64 31.91 12.88
N LEU A 203 -0.14 31.27 12.00
CA LEU A 203 -1.51 31.66 11.70
C LEU A 203 -2.42 31.58 12.94
N LYS A 204 -2.28 30.54 13.76
CA LYS A 204 -3.02 30.40 15.04
C LYS A 204 -2.72 31.57 15.98
N LYS A 205 -1.45 31.97 16.08
CA LYS A 205 -1.02 33.13 16.88
C LYS A 205 -1.57 34.45 16.33
N GLU A 206 -1.59 34.64 15.01
CA GLU A 206 -2.15 35.83 14.37
C GLU A 206 -3.68 35.92 14.48
N LEU A 207 -4.38 34.79 14.45
CA LEU A 207 -5.84 34.73 14.51
C LEU A 207 -6.40 34.77 15.94
N GLY A 208 -5.54 34.70 16.97
CA GLY A 208 -5.94 34.83 18.38
C GLY A 208 -6.91 33.74 18.85
N ASP A 209 -6.77 32.52 18.31
CA ASP A 209 -7.79 31.47 18.44
C ASP A 209 -7.48 30.50 19.61
N SER A 210 -8.53 30.25 20.40
CA SER A 210 -8.53 29.59 21.73
C SER A 210 -8.20 28.09 21.68
N ASP A 211 -8.04 27.48 22.88
CA ASP A 211 -7.69 26.07 23.19
C ASP A 211 -8.58 24.99 22.54
N SER A 212 -9.60 25.37 21.78
CA SER A 212 -10.55 24.51 21.04
C SER A 212 -10.27 24.43 19.53
N THR A 213 -9.07 24.83 19.08
CA THR A 213 -8.66 24.82 17.68
C THR A 213 -7.60 23.76 17.39
N GLY A 214 -7.85 22.94 16.35
CA GLY A 214 -6.96 21.88 15.91
C GLY A 214 -6.53 22.05 14.45
N TYR A 215 -5.45 21.38 14.07
CA TYR A 215 -5.00 21.35 12.68
C TYR A 215 -4.86 19.91 12.19
N LEU A 216 -5.22 19.74 10.91
CA LEU A 216 -5.13 18.50 10.16
C LEU A 216 -4.32 18.82 8.91
N ILE A 217 -3.08 18.34 8.86
CA ILE A 217 -2.26 18.44 7.65
C ILE A 217 -2.27 17.08 6.97
N ARG A 218 -2.72 17.05 5.71
CA ARG A 218 -2.71 15.85 4.88
C ARG A 218 -1.72 16.01 3.74
N LEU A 219 -0.80 15.06 3.65
CA LEU A 219 0.15 14.93 2.54
C LEU A 219 -0.38 13.86 1.60
N SER A 220 -0.53 14.21 0.32
CA SER A 220 -1.03 13.28 -0.70
C SER A 220 -0.46 13.61 -2.07
N HIS A 221 -0.40 12.59 -2.92
CA HIS A 221 -0.11 12.74 -4.35
C HIS A 221 -1.32 13.26 -5.16
N ASP A 222 -2.53 13.11 -4.59
CA ASP A 222 -3.77 13.64 -5.16
C ASP A 222 -4.53 14.44 -4.09
N VAL A 223 -4.80 15.71 -4.42
CA VAL A 223 -5.53 16.65 -3.56
C VAL A 223 -6.97 16.20 -3.35
N THR A 224 -7.60 15.60 -4.36
CA THR A 224 -9.00 15.17 -4.33
C THR A 224 -9.19 14.02 -3.36
N GLU A 225 -8.31 13.01 -3.45
CA GLU A 225 -8.29 11.87 -2.54
C GLU A 225 -8.03 12.32 -1.10
N ALA A 226 -7.13 13.29 -0.92
CA ALA A 226 -6.81 13.84 0.40
C ALA A 226 -7.96 14.61 1.05
N ILE A 227 -8.85 15.23 0.27
CA ILE A 227 -10.03 15.94 0.78
C ILE A 227 -11.16 14.94 1.12
N LEU A 228 -11.27 13.85 0.37
CA LEU A 228 -12.34 12.85 0.51
C LEU A 228 -12.07 11.78 1.57
N ALA A 229 -10.81 11.53 1.92
CA ALA A 229 -10.40 10.57 2.95
C ALA A 229 -10.80 10.98 4.37
#